data_AF-A0A1G0LIN2-F1
#
_entry.id   AF-A0A1G0LIN2-F1
#
_cell.length_a   1.000
_cell.length_b   1.000
_cell.length_c   1.000
_cell.angle_alpha   90.00
_cell.angle_beta   90.00
_cell.angle_gamma   90.00
#
_symmetry.space_group_name_H-M   'P 1'
#
loop_
_entity.id
_entity.type
_entity.pdbx_description
1 polymer ?
#
loop_
_entity_poly.entity_id
_entity_poly.type
_entity_poly.pdbx_seq_one_letter_code
_entity_poly.pdbx_strand_id
1 'polypeptide(L)'
;MFNIPFIVINEPVMLTKGSVKINDRKYSCNMGAWAFYVPELGLKILHSVEGNVHCTHETAPSRLILQSPDGVELKNKVYTAAEWIHAFSKSTLRRAIENYFAALNLHKNGIGPEVKGICLVKRFNAPYCKDETFTAGIVIDNLNGYVKKNNTEIRELEQANVLPDKSLSCLRQQINGYVSDLNSVVGVMPVGLDHEIEVAYNAINRFAEEAIDSIFDNGAGPAIDQEIIFSKLDLPWISNRQSTKVTLVNKIANSTLSKINALFK
;
A
#
# COMPACT_ATOMS: atom_id res chain seq x y z
N MET A 1 14.37 15.48 5.74
CA MET A 1 12.90 15.39 5.57
C MET A 1 12.65 14.37 4.46
N PHE A 2 12.01 13.24 4.75
CA PHE A 2 11.68 12.22 3.75
C PHE A 2 10.47 12.70 2.94
N ASN A 3 10.62 12.84 1.63
CA ASN A 3 9.49 13.09 0.73
C ASN A 3 9.08 11.75 0.12
N ILE A 4 7.98 11.16 0.60
CA ILE A 4 7.42 9.94 0.00
C ILE A 4 6.47 10.40 -1.11
N PRO A 5 6.76 10.10 -2.39
CA PRO A 5 5.82 10.40 -3.46
C PRO A 5 4.54 9.60 -3.25
N PHE A 6 3.40 10.21 -3.49
CA PHE A 6 2.14 9.49 -3.53
C PHE A 6 1.22 9.98 -4.65
N ILE A 7 0.37 9.07 -5.12
CA ILE A 7 -0.67 9.35 -6.09
C ILE A 7 -2.03 9.11 -5.44
N VAL A 8 -3.03 9.86 -5.89
CA VAL A 8 -4.42 9.70 -5.46
C VAL A 8 -5.27 9.28 -6.65
N ILE A 9 -5.93 8.14 -6.53
CA ILE A 9 -6.96 7.68 -7.46
C ILE A 9 -8.30 8.12 -6.90
N ASN A 10 -8.85 9.19 -7.50
CA ASN A 10 -10.17 9.72 -7.15
C ASN A 10 -11.31 8.91 -7.78
N GLU A 11 -11.03 8.22 -8.88
CA GLU A 11 -12.02 7.40 -9.57
C GLU A 11 -12.31 6.09 -8.82
N PRO A 12 -13.53 5.54 -8.96
CA PRO A 12 -13.84 4.23 -8.42
C PRO A 12 -12.88 3.15 -8.94
N VAL A 13 -12.37 2.35 -8.00
CA VAL A 13 -11.57 1.15 -8.24
C VAL A 13 -12.41 -0.05 -7.86
N MET A 14 -12.88 -0.78 -8.86
CA MET A 14 -13.72 -1.97 -8.67
C MET A 14 -12.92 -3.23 -8.99
N LEU A 15 -12.60 -3.99 -7.95
CA LEU A 15 -11.93 -5.27 -8.09
C LEU A 15 -12.95 -6.36 -8.40
N THR A 16 -12.64 -7.20 -9.38
CA THR A 16 -13.35 -8.45 -9.66
C THR A 16 -12.33 -9.58 -9.76
N LYS A 17 -12.79 -10.82 -9.94
CA LYS A 17 -11.88 -11.98 -10.03
C LYS A 17 -10.91 -11.81 -11.23
N GLY A 18 -9.64 -11.59 -10.92
CA GLY A 18 -8.54 -11.49 -11.91
C GLY A 18 -8.48 -10.19 -12.70
N SER A 19 -9.30 -9.19 -12.37
CA SER A 19 -9.25 -7.89 -13.04
C SER A 19 -9.70 -6.76 -12.15
N VAL A 20 -9.26 -5.54 -12.44
CA VAL A 20 -9.71 -4.33 -11.76
C VAL A 20 -10.19 -3.32 -12.79
N LYS A 21 -11.34 -2.69 -12.54
CA LYS A 21 -11.81 -1.54 -13.30
C LYS A 21 -11.40 -0.27 -12.57
N ILE A 22 -10.65 0.60 -13.25
CA ILE A 22 -10.26 1.93 -12.76
C ILE A 22 -10.72 2.91 -13.84
N ASN A 23 -11.65 3.81 -13.47
CA ASN A 23 -12.41 4.59 -14.44
C ASN A 23 -13.11 3.66 -15.46
N ASP A 24 -13.17 3.99 -16.75
CA ASP A 24 -13.80 3.16 -17.78
C ASP A 24 -12.91 2.03 -18.33
N ARG A 25 -11.72 1.82 -17.76
CA ARG A 25 -10.79 0.80 -18.24
C ARG A 25 -10.68 -0.38 -17.28
N LYS A 26 -10.68 -1.58 -17.88
CA LYS A 26 -10.45 -2.85 -17.19
C LYS A 26 -9.00 -3.27 -17.40
N TYR A 27 -8.31 -3.58 -16.30
CA TYR A 27 -6.93 -4.06 -16.29
C TYR A 27 -6.89 -5.49 -15.75
N SER A 28 -6.00 -6.30 -16.30
CA SER A 28 -5.66 -7.60 -15.69
C SER A 28 -4.91 -7.36 -14.37
N CYS A 29 -5.17 -8.20 -13.37
CA CYS A 29 -4.43 -8.14 -12.11
C CYS A 29 -4.04 -9.53 -11.60
N ASN A 30 -2.85 -9.60 -11.00
CA ASN A 30 -2.38 -10.78 -10.29
C ASN A 30 -2.93 -10.72 -8.86
N MET A 31 -3.75 -11.69 -8.51
CA MET A 31 -4.38 -11.77 -7.19
C MET A 31 -3.44 -12.39 -6.17
N GLY A 32 -3.15 -11.65 -5.11
CA GLY A 32 -2.55 -12.19 -3.88
C GLY A 32 -3.57 -12.21 -2.73
N ALA A 33 -3.20 -12.91 -1.65
CA ALA A 33 -4.05 -13.06 -0.48
C ALA A 33 -4.34 -11.74 0.24
N TRP A 34 -3.39 -10.81 0.26
CA TRP A 34 -3.47 -9.55 1.01
C TRP A 34 -3.52 -8.30 0.13
N ALA A 35 -3.12 -8.46 -1.14
CA ALA A 35 -3.02 -7.40 -2.11
C ALA A 35 -3.19 -7.98 -3.51
N PHE A 36 -3.58 -7.15 -4.47
CA PHE A 36 -3.52 -7.47 -5.89
C PHE A 36 -2.54 -6.54 -6.60
N TYR A 37 -1.91 -7.04 -7.66
CA TYR A 37 -0.96 -6.28 -8.45
C TYR A 37 -1.50 -6.06 -9.87
N VAL A 38 -1.42 -4.84 -10.37
CA VAL A 38 -1.81 -4.42 -11.72
C VAL A 38 -0.53 -4.14 -12.51
N PRO A 39 0.00 -5.12 -13.28
CA PRO A 39 1.33 -5.00 -13.88
C PRO A 39 1.48 -3.83 -14.85
N GLU A 40 0.44 -3.57 -15.66
CA GLU A 40 0.45 -2.46 -16.64
C GLU A 40 0.61 -1.09 -15.96
N LEU A 41 0.09 -0.94 -14.74
CA LEU A 41 0.13 0.33 -14.01
C LEU A 41 1.24 0.39 -12.95
N GLY A 42 1.86 -0.75 -12.64
CA GLY A 42 2.80 -0.87 -11.53
C GLY A 42 2.14 -0.70 -10.16
N LEU A 43 0.84 -0.96 -10.02
CA LEU A 43 0.10 -0.72 -8.77
C LEU A 43 -0.06 -2.01 -7.97
N LYS A 44 0.45 -2.05 -6.74
CA LYS A 44 0.18 -3.13 -5.77
C LYS A 44 -0.74 -2.59 -4.67
N ILE A 45 -2.02 -2.92 -4.75
CA ILE A 45 -3.08 -2.35 -3.90
C ILE A 45 -3.53 -3.38 -2.86
N LEU A 46 -3.65 -2.96 -1.60
CA LEU A 46 -4.10 -3.82 -0.51
C LEU A 46 -5.59 -4.11 -0.61
N HIS A 47 -5.98 -5.32 -0.23
CA HIS A 47 -7.39 -5.62 0.03
C HIS A 47 -7.83 -4.87 1.29
N SER A 48 -9.02 -4.28 1.27
CA SER A 48 -9.52 -3.43 2.33
C SER A 48 -10.95 -3.77 2.72
N VAL A 49 -11.25 -3.72 4.01
CA VAL A 49 -12.60 -3.68 4.58
C VAL A 49 -12.60 -2.53 5.60
N GLU A 50 -13.46 -1.53 5.39
CA GLU A 50 -13.57 -0.35 6.27
C GLU A 50 -12.22 0.37 6.48
N GLY A 51 -11.41 0.49 5.42
CA GLY A 51 -10.10 1.15 5.44
C GLY A 51 -8.98 0.32 6.06
N ASN A 52 -9.28 -0.87 6.56
CA ASN A 52 -8.33 -1.76 7.22
C ASN A 52 -7.91 -2.93 6.34
N VAL A 53 -6.69 -3.41 6.53
CA VAL A 53 -6.11 -4.52 5.77
C VAL A 53 -6.99 -5.75 5.85
N HIS A 54 -7.22 -6.39 4.71
CA HIS A 54 -8.00 -7.62 4.62
C HIS A 54 -7.20 -8.75 3.93
N CYS A 55 -7.59 -10.00 4.22
CA CYS A 55 -7.00 -11.18 3.64
C CYS A 55 -8.09 -12.05 3.01
N THR A 56 -7.92 -12.37 1.73
CA THR A 56 -8.85 -13.20 0.93
C THR A 56 -8.42 -14.66 0.86
N HIS A 57 -7.42 -15.09 1.65
CA HIS A 57 -6.98 -16.48 1.67
C HIS A 57 -8.02 -17.38 2.32
N GLU A 58 -8.23 -18.59 1.81
CA GLU A 58 -9.25 -19.54 2.29
C GLU A 58 -9.07 -19.98 3.76
N THR A 59 -7.83 -19.89 4.26
CA THR A 59 -7.49 -20.21 5.65
C THR A 59 -7.47 -18.99 6.57
N ALA A 60 -7.70 -17.79 6.05
CA ALA A 60 -7.83 -16.61 6.88
C ALA A 60 -9.09 -16.72 7.75
N PRO A 61 -9.00 -16.47 9.06
CA PRO A 61 -10.19 -16.40 9.91
C PRO A 61 -11.06 -15.22 9.48
N SER A 62 -12.39 -15.34 9.64
CA SER A 62 -13.26 -14.20 9.43
C SER A 62 -13.09 -13.19 10.56
N ARG A 63 -13.32 -11.90 10.27
CA ARG A 63 -13.27 -10.82 11.27
C ARG A 63 -14.23 -11.09 12.45
N LEU A 64 -15.42 -11.63 12.17
CA LEU A 64 -16.43 -11.96 13.18
C LEU A 64 -15.98 -13.08 14.12
N ILE A 65 -15.35 -14.13 13.58
CA ILE A 65 -14.87 -15.26 14.39
C ILE A 65 -13.81 -14.78 15.38
N LEU A 66 -12.90 -13.89 14.96
CA LEU A 66 -11.86 -13.32 15.84
C LEU A 66 -12.40 -12.51 17.03
N GLN A 67 -13.66 -12.08 16.98
CA GLN A 67 -14.33 -11.35 18.06
C GLN A 67 -15.16 -12.26 18.96
N SER A 68 -15.21 -13.58 18.69
CA SER A 68 -16.01 -14.52 19.47
C SER A 68 -15.46 -14.69 20.89
N PRO A 69 -16.31 -14.63 21.93
CA PRO A 69 -15.90 -14.86 23.32
C PRO A 69 -15.46 -16.31 23.60
N ASP A 70 -15.87 -17.27 22.76
CA ASP A 70 -15.58 -18.71 22.94
C ASP A 70 -14.15 -19.11 22.51
N GLY A 71 -13.34 -18.14 22.08
CA GLY A 71 -12.04 -18.39 21.47
C GLY A 71 -12.14 -18.84 20.02
N VAL A 72 -10.99 -18.89 19.33
CA VAL A 72 -10.91 -19.21 17.90
C VAL A 72 -9.94 -20.35 17.66
N GLU A 73 -10.45 -21.44 17.08
CA GLU A 73 -9.57 -22.44 16.48
C GLU A 73 -9.11 -21.97 15.10
N LEU A 74 -7.83 -21.61 15.02
CA LEU A 74 -7.23 -21.18 13.75
C LEU A 74 -6.85 -22.39 12.91
N LYS A 75 -7.25 -22.37 11.63
CA LYS A 75 -6.87 -23.38 10.64
C LYS A 75 -5.35 -23.48 10.44
N ASN A 76 -4.63 -22.38 10.65
CA ASN A 76 -3.17 -22.31 10.55
C ASN A 76 -2.57 -21.81 11.87
N LYS A 77 -1.67 -22.62 12.47
CA LYS A 77 -1.00 -22.32 13.75
C LYS A 77 0.26 -21.45 13.63
N VAL A 78 0.63 -21.01 12.43
CA VAL A 78 1.77 -20.08 12.23
C VAL A 78 1.52 -18.75 12.95
N TYR A 79 0.26 -18.31 12.98
CA TYR A 79 -0.14 -17.04 13.60
C TYR A 79 -1.15 -17.30 14.72
N THR A 80 -1.07 -16.48 15.75
CA THR A 80 -2.00 -16.42 16.88
C THR A 80 -3.22 -15.59 16.50
N ALA A 81 -4.32 -15.74 17.26
CA ALA A 81 -5.52 -14.93 17.06
C ALA A 81 -5.22 -13.43 17.27
N ALA A 82 -4.37 -13.09 18.23
CA ALA A 82 -3.93 -11.71 18.48
C ALA A 82 -3.18 -11.11 17.28
N GLU A 83 -2.28 -11.87 16.63
CA GLU A 83 -1.61 -11.41 15.41
C GLU A 83 -2.60 -11.16 14.27
N TRP A 84 -3.62 -12.01 14.10
CA TRP A 84 -4.69 -11.80 13.12
C TRP A 84 -5.55 -10.57 13.42
N ILE A 85 -5.94 -10.39 14.68
CA ILE A 85 -6.69 -9.21 15.13
C ILE A 85 -5.89 -7.95 14.84
N HIS A 86 -4.60 -7.94 15.19
CA HIS A 86 -3.71 -6.81 14.92
C HIS A 86 -3.56 -6.53 13.42
N ALA A 87 -3.43 -7.58 12.59
CA ALA A 87 -3.34 -7.41 11.15
C ALA A 87 -4.61 -6.77 10.57
N PHE A 88 -5.79 -7.19 11.04
CA PHE A 88 -7.08 -6.69 10.59
C PHE A 88 -7.51 -5.35 11.18
N SER A 89 -6.88 -4.90 12.28
CA SER A 89 -7.07 -3.54 12.81
C SER A 89 -6.11 -2.52 12.21
N LYS A 90 -5.07 -2.96 11.49
CA LYS A 90 -4.13 -2.07 10.81
C LYS A 90 -4.78 -1.42 9.59
N SER A 91 -4.70 -0.10 9.49
CA SER A 91 -5.15 0.63 8.30
C SER A 91 -4.32 0.26 7.07
N THR A 92 -4.95 0.26 5.90
CA THR A 92 -4.23 -0.02 4.65
C THR A 92 -3.14 1.02 4.37
N LEU A 93 -3.35 2.28 4.76
CA LEU A 93 -2.33 3.32 4.63
C LEU A 93 -1.07 3.00 5.44
N ARG A 94 -1.23 2.60 6.71
CA ARG A 94 -0.10 2.22 7.55
C ARG A 94 0.68 1.07 6.92
N ARG A 95 -0.01 0.02 6.48
CA ARG A 95 0.63 -1.13 5.80
C ARG A 95 1.29 -0.73 4.47
N ALA A 96 0.71 0.19 3.71
CA ALA A 96 1.32 0.68 2.47
C ALA A 96 2.63 1.44 2.73
N ILE A 97 2.70 2.24 3.80
CA ILE A 97 3.92 2.94 4.21
C ILE A 97 4.99 1.96 4.68
N GLU A 98 4.62 0.96 5.50
CA GLU A 98 5.52 -0.13 5.90
C GLU A 98 6.10 -0.85 4.66
N ASN A 99 5.22 -1.22 3.71
CA ASN A 99 5.62 -1.84 2.45
C ASN A 99 6.50 -0.93 1.59
N TYR A 100 6.25 0.39 1.57
CA TYR A 100 7.07 1.35 0.83
C TYR A 100 8.50 1.34 1.34
N PHE A 101 8.70 1.47 2.65
CA PHE A 101 10.03 1.48 3.25
C PHE A 101 10.74 0.13 3.13
N ALA A 102 10.02 -0.98 3.30
CA ALA A 102 10.58 -2.31 3.03
C ALA A 102 11.03 -2.44 1.57
N ALA A 103 10.18 -2.09 0.61
CA ALA A 103 10.51 -2.14 -0.82
C ALA A 103 11.69 -1.22 -1.18
N LEU A 104 11.75 -0.02 -0.59
CA LEU A 104 12.84 0.93 -0.79
C LEU A 104 14.18 0.34 -0.34
N ASN A 105 14.21 -0.29 0.82
CA ASN A 105 15.39 -0.94 1.36
C ASN A 105 15.81 -2.16 0.51
N LEU A 106 14.86 -2.99 0.10
CA LEU A 106 15.11 -4.13 -0.78
C LEU A 106 15.68 -3.68 -2.14
N HIS A 107 15.12 -2.62 -2.74
CA HIS A 107 15.59 -2.09 -4.02
C HIS A 107 17.02 -1.54 -3.94
N LYS A 108 17.33 -0.75 -2.90
CA LYS A 108 18.68 -0.20 -2.67
C LYS A 108 19.75 -1.29 -2.56
N ASN A 109 19.35 -2.51 -2.17
CA ASN A 109 20.22 -3.67 -2.06
C ASN A 109 20.10 -4.63 -3.26
N GLY A 110 19.36 -4.27 -4.32
CA GLY A 110 19.24 -5.07 -5.53
C GLY A 110 18.42 -6.37 -5.38
N ILE A 111 17.59 -6.48 -4.34
CA ILE A 111 16.83 -7.69 -4.01
C ILE A 111 15.31 -7.51 -4.05
N GLY A 112 14.83 -6.32 -4.41
CA GLY A 112 13.41 -6.02 -4.60
C GLY A 112 13.15 -5.07 -5.78
N PRO A 113 11.87 -4.87 -6.15
CA PRO A 113 11.49 -3.96 -7.22
C PRO A 113 11.75 -2.51 -6.82
N GLU A 114 12.04 -1.65 -7.78
CA GLU A 114 12.00 -0.20 -7.55
C GLU A 114 10.61 0.19 -7.02
N VAL A 115 10.59 0.95 -5.91
CA VAL A 115 9.38 1.56 -5.37
C VAL A 115 9.36 3.04 -5.70
N LYS A 116 8.27 3.44 -6.35
CA LYS A 116 8.07 4.78 -6.91
C LYS A 116 7.26 5.68 -5.99
N GLY A 117 6.44 5.10 -5.12
CA GLY A 117 5.61 5.85 -4.19
C GLY A 117 4.49 5.05 -3.58
N ILE A 118 3.56 5.76 -2.94
CA ILE A 118 2.33 5.22 -2.36
C ILE A 118 1.16 5.53 -3.29
N CYS A 119 0.20 4.61 -3.38
CA CYS A 119 -1.05 4.82 -4.09
C CYS A 119 -2.19 4.89 -3.06
N LEU A 120 -2.98 5.96 -3.09
CA LEU A 120 -4.18 6.13 -2.30
C LEU A 120 -5.40 5.95 -3.20
N VAL A 121 -6.38 5.15 -2.76
CA VAL A 121 -7.61 4.89 -3.50
C VAL A 121 -8.77 5.30 -2.63
N LYS A 122 -9.47 6.37 -3.02
CA LYS A 122 -10.56 6.94 -2.23
C LYS A 122 -11.80 6.05 -2.22
N ARG A 123 -12.11 5.45 -3.37
CA ARG A 123 -13.34 4.69 -3.61
C ARG A 123 -12.97 3.30 -4.12
N PHE A 124 -12.84 2.35 -3.22
CA PHE A 124 -12.53 0.96 -3.52
C PHE A 124 -13.72 0.06 -3.23
N ASN A 125 -14.04 -0.82 -4.18
CA ASN A 125 -15.04 -1.85 -4.02
C ASN A 125 -14.50 -3.19 -4.49
N ALA A 126 -14.89 -4.27 -3.81
CA ALA A 126 -14.54 -5.63 -4.13
C ALA A 126 -15.68 -6.57 -3.71
N PRO A 127 -15.72 -7.84 -4.16
CA PRO A 127 -16.83 -8.76 -3.89
C PRO A 127 -17.02 -9.10 -2.41
N TYR A 128 -16.03 -8.83 -1.57
CA TYR A 128 -16.07 -9.03 -0.11
C TYR A 128 -16.36 -7.74 0.67
N CYS A 129 -16.52 -6.60 -0.01
CA CYS A 129 -16.94 -5.35 0.59
C CYS A 129 -18.46 -5.21 0.47
N LYS A 130 -19.12 -4.75 1.54
CA LYS A 130 -20.54 -4.37 1.47
C LYS A 130 -20.71 -3.03 0.77
N ASP A 131 -19.88 -2.07 1.15
CA ASP A 131 -19.90 -0.69 0.68
C ASP A 131 -18.53 -0.27 0.12
N GLU A 132 -18.49 0.86 -0.58
CA GLU A 132 -17.21 1.46 -0.99
C GLU A 132 -16.39 1.84 0.25
N THR A 133 -15.07 1.64 0.15
CA THR A 133 -14.13 1.92 1.23
C THR A 133 -12.88 2.60 0.71
N PHE A 134 -12.08 3.18 1.59
CA PHE A 134 -10.71 3.57 1.29
C PHE A 134 -9.79 2.35 1.19
N THR A 135 -8.77 2.41 0.33
CA THR A 135 -7.60 1.52 0.42
C THR A 135 -6.31 2.25 0.01
N ALA A 136 -5.16 1.64 0.28
CA ALA A 136 -3.86 2.12 -0.12
C ALA A 136 -2.98 0.99 -0.66
N GLY A 137 -1.89 1.35 -1.31
CA GLY A 137 -0.93 0.45 -1.91
C GLY A 137 0.38 1.15 -2.20
N ILE A 138 1.25 0.48 -2.95
CA ILE A 138 2.50 1.04 -3.43
C ILE A 138 2.57 0.99 -4.96
N VAL A 139 3.34 1.93 -5.52
CA VAL A 139 3.71 1.94 -6.93
C VAL A 139 5.08 1.28 -7.05
N ILE A 140 5.17 0.17 -7.77
CA ILE A 140 6.38 -0.63 -7.93
C ILE A 140 6.56 -1.10 -9.37
N ASP A 141 7.82 -1.34 -9.71
CA ASP A 141 8.19 -1.94 -10.98
C ASP A 141 7.70 -3.39 -11.16
N ASN A 142 7.57 -3.78 -12.43
CA ASN A 142 7.19 -5.13 -12.81
C ASN A 142 8.40 -6.06 -12.86
N LEU A 143 8.58 -6.86 -11.82
CA LEU A 143 9.67 -7.84 -11.70
C LEU A 143 9.73 -8.87 -12.84
N ASN A 144 8.64 -9.10 -13.58
CA ASN A 144 8.68 -9.99 -14.74
C ASN A 144 9.60 -9.48 -15.86
N GLY A 145 9.87 -8.18 -15.89
CA GLY A 145 10.84 -7.57 -16.81
C GLY A 145 12.29 -7.56 -16.31
N TYR A 146 12.55 -8.01 -15.07
CA TYR A 146 13.88 -7.97 -14.47
C TYR A 146 14.73 -9.16 -14.93
N VAL A 147 16.05 -8.97 -15.02
CA VAL A 147 16.99 -10.05 -15.32
C VAL A 147 16.93 -11.10 -14.22
N LYS A 148 16.78 -12.37 -14.58
CA LYS A 148 16.74 -13.47 -13.62
C LYS A 148 18.08 -13.58 -12.87
N LYS A 149 18.02 -13.64 -11.55
CA LYS A 149 19.17 -13.91 -10.66
C LYS A 149 18.87 -15.08 -9.72
N ASN A 150 19.86 -15.43 -8.90
CA ASN A 150 19.64 -16.37 -7.79
C ASN A 150 18.62 -15.80 -6.80
N ASN A 151 17.84 -16.69 -6.22
CA ASN A 151 16.87 -16.34 -5.19
C ASN A 151 17.59 -15.63 -4.04
N THR A 152 17.01 -14.51 -3.61
CA THR A 152 17.40 -13.80 -2.41
C THR A 152 17.30 -14.72 -1.19
N GLU A 153 18.33 -14.66 -0.35
CA GLU A 153 18.49 -15.42 0.88
C GLU A 153 18.14 -14.55 2.10
N ILE A 154 17.82 -15.18 3.24
CA ILE A 154 17.45 -14.48 4.47
C ILE A 154 18.49 -13.44 4.93
N ARG A 155 19.79 -13.77 4.82
CA ARG A 155 20.89 -12.87 5.17
C ARG A 155 20.90 -11.59 4.34
N GLU A 156 20.43 -11.64 3.09
CA GLU A 156 20.36 -10.45 2.22
C GLU A 156 19.23 -9.52 2.66
N LEU A 157 18.11 -10.06 3.19
CA LEU A 157 17.06 -9.23 3.79
C LEU A 157 17.58 -8.54 5.06
N GLU A 158 18.28 -9.28 5.93
CA GLU A 158 18.87 -8.72 7.15
C GLU A 158 19.87 -7.60 6.83
N GLN A 159 20.75 -7.82 5.85
CA GLN A 159 21.68 -6.79 5.34
C GLN A 159 20.96 -5.58 4.74
N ALA A 160 19.78 -5.79 4.15
CA ALA A 160 18.93 -4.72 3.66
C ALA A 160 18.15 -3.99 4.78
N ASN A 161 18.33 -4.34 6.06
CA ASN A 161 17.52 -3.84 7.17
C ASN A 161 16.02 -4.12 6.96
N VAL A 162 15.71 -5.36 6.59
CA VAL A 162 14.34 -5.85 6.39
C VAL A 162 14.17 -7.18 7.12
N LEU A 163 13.14 -7.27 7.96
CA LEU A 163 12.73 -8.51 8.60
C LEU A 163 11.80 -9.28 7.66
N PRO A 164 12.05 -10.58 7.43
CA PRO A 164 11.13 -11.40 6.66
C PRO A 164 9.82 -11.59 7.42
N ASP A 165 8.76 -11.94 6.70
CA ASP A 165 7.53 -12.34 7.35
C ASP A 165 7.70 -13.66 8.12
N LYS A 166 6.92 -13.86 9.19
CA LYS A 166 6.99 -15.08 10.03
C LYS A 166 6.82 -16.38 9.24
N SER A 167 6.03 -16.35 8.16
CA SER A 167 5.82 -17.52 7.33
C SER A 167 6.88 -17.69 6.27
N LEU A 168 7.83 -16.78 6.10
CA LEU A 168 8.82 -16.72 5.01
C LEU A 168 8.18 -16.78 3.61
N SER A 169 6.98 -16.22 3.43
CA SER A 169 6.34 -16.13 2.11
C SER A 169 7.17 -15.27 1.15
N CYS A 170 7.79 -14.20 1.66
CA CYS A 170 8.63 -13.30 0.88
C CYS A 170 9.84 -14.00 0.23
N LEU A 171 10.34 -15.07 0.87
CA LEU A 171 11.44 -15.90 0.37
C LEU A 171 10.96 -17.03 -0.54
N ARG A 172 9.77 -17.60 -0.31
CA ARG A 172 9.21 -18.67 -1.16
C ARG A 172 8.60 -18.17 -2.47
N GLN A 173 8.09 -16.95 -2.48
CA GLN A 173 7.30 -16.39 -3.59
C GLN A 173 8.07 -15.26 -4.30
N GLN A 174 9.31 -15.56 -4.69
CA GLN A 174 10.16 -14.63 -5.42
C GLN A 174 9.83 -14.64 -6.91
N ILE A 175 9.98 -13.49 -7.57
CA ILE A 175 9.86 -13.37 -9.02
C ILE A 175 11.25 -13.07 -9.56
N ASN A 176 11.76 -13.91 -10.48
CA ASN A 176 13.10 -13.77 -11.06
C ASN A 176 14.25 -13.69 -10.03
N GLY A 177 14.04 -14.22 -8.82
CA GLY A 177 14.99 -14.18 -7.71
C GLY A 177 14.93 -12.91 -6.86
N TYR A 178 13.89 -12.08 -7.03
CA TYR A 178 13.63 -10.87 -6.24
C TYR A 178 12.44 -11.07 -5.31
N VAL A 179 12.50 -10.46 -4.13
CA VAL A 179 11.40 -10.44 -3.16
C VAL A 179 10.22 -9.67 -3.75
N SER A 180 9.08 -10.34 -3.87
CA SER A 180 7.86 -9.78 -4.48
C SER A 180 6.69 -9.69 -3.53
N ASP A 181 6.60 -10.62 -2.57
CA ASP A 181 5.56 -10.63 -1.55
C ASP A 181 6.05 -9.97 -0.27
N LEU A 182 5.32 -8.95 0.17
CA LEU A 182 5.62 -8.17 1.38
C LEU A 182 4.52 -8.35 2.43
N ASN A 183 3.42 -9.03 2.07
CA ASN A 183 2.22 -9.02 2.86
C ASN A 183 1.94 -10.40 3.45
N SER A 184 1.93 -10.44 4.76
CA SER A 184 1.37 -11.52 5.57
C SER A 184 0.69 -10.89 6.79
N VAL A 185 0.26 -11.72 7.75
CA VAL A 185 -0.30 -11.23 9.02
C VAL A 185 0.66 -10.21 9.67
N VAL A 186 1.93 -10.58 9.87
CA VAL A 186 2.97 -9.70 10.45
C VAL A 186 3.67 -8.85 9.37
N GLY A 187 3.60 -9.24 8.10
CA GLY A 187 4.23 -8.52 7.00
C GLY A 187 5.75 -8.62 6.99
N VAL A 188 6.35 -8.24 5.87
CA VAL A 188 7.78 -7.93 5.75
C VAL A 188 7.97 -6.51 6.28
N MET A 189 8.90 -6.32 7.22
CA MET A 189 9.01 -5.06 7.97
C MET A 189 10.38 -4.42 7.79
N PRO A 190 10.48 -3.11 7.53
CA PRO A 190 11.76 -2.42 7.61
C PRO A 190 12.23 -2.33 9.07
N VAL A 191 13.53 -2.42 9.30
CA VAL A 191 14.14 -2.31 10.63
C VAL A 191 14.50 -0.86 10.93
N GLY A 192 14.14 -0.39 12.13
CA GLY A 192 14.60 0.91 12.66
C GLY A 192 13.96 2.13 12.01
N LEU A 193 12.80 1.98 11.36
CA LEU A 193 12.09 3.06 10.67
C LEU A 193 10.73 3.42 11.30
N ASP A 194 10.49 3.04 12.57
CA ASP A 194 9.21 3.28 13.24
C ASP A 194 8.83 4.76 13.28
N HIS A 195 9.81 5.64 13.53
CA HIS A 195 9.59 7.09 13.54
C HIS A 195 9.24 7.62 12.15
N GLU A 196 9.96 7.21 11.12
CA GLU A 196 9.73 7.61 9.73
C GLU A 196 8.37 7.15 9.22
N ILE A 197 7.99 5.92 9.57
CA ILE A 197 6.66 5.36 9.27
C ILE A 197 5.58 6.21 9.96
N GLU A 198 5.76 6.54 11.24
CA GLU A 198 4.80 7.34 12.00
C GLU A 198 4.66 8.76 11.44
N VAL A 199 5.78 9.42 11.14
CA VAL A 199 5.80 10.75 10.53
C VAL A 199 5.10 10.72 9.17
N ALA A 200 5.43 9.75 8.32
CA ALA A 200 4.79 9.58 7.01
C ALA A 200 3.29 9.29 7.12
N TYR A 201 2.90 8.45 8.08
CA TYR A 201 1.50 8.10 8.31
C TYR A 201 0.69 9.33 8.67
N ASN A 202 1.12 10.10 9.66
CA ASN A 202 0.41 11.31 10.09
C ASN A 202 0.35 12.37 8.99
N ALA A 203 1.42 12.50 8.22
CA ALA A 203 1.51 13.39 7.07
C ALA A 203 0.47 13.04 5.98
N ILE A 204 0.44 11.78 5.55
CA ILE A 204 -0.41 11.32 4.45
C ILE A 204 -1.85 11.15 4.91
N ASN A 205 -2.09 10.71 6.15
CA ASN A 205 -3.42 10.53 6.71
C ASN A 205 -4.17 11.86 6.81
N ARG A 206 -3.49 12.92 7.29
CA ARG A 206 -4.07 14.27 7.32
C ARG A 206 -4.49 14.73 5.92
N PHE A 207 -3.63 14.50 4.93
CA PHE A 207 -3.97 14.80 3.54
C PHE A 207 -5.18 13.97 3.05
N ALA A 208 -5.22 12.69 3.40
CA ALA A 208 -6.32 11.81 3.00
C ALA A 208 -7.66 12.26 3.61
N GLU A 209 -7.68 12.64 4.90
CA GLU A 209 -8.85 13.19 5.60
C GLU A 209 -9.32 14.50 4.96
N GLU A 210 -8.42 15.48 4.76
CA GLU A 210 -8.75 16.77 4.13
C GLU A 210 -9.27 16.60 2.68
N ALA A 211 -8.75 15.61 1.96
CA ALA A 211 -9.15 15.29 0.59
C ALA A 211 -10.45 14.46 0.52
N ILE A 212 -10.89 13.88 1.63
CA ILE A 212 -12.18 13.18 1.78
C ILE A 212 -13.27 14.18 2.18
N ASP A 213 -13.01 15.06 3.14
CA ASP A 213 -13.98 16.05 3.64
C ASP A 213 -14.39 17.10 2.60
N SER A 214 -13.45 17.54 1.75
CA SER A 214 -13.73 18.53 0.70
C SER A 214 -14.60 18.04 -0.47
N ILE A 215 -15.01 16.76 -0.47
CA ILE A 215 -15.84 16.15 -1.52
C ILE A 215 -17.30 15.96 -1.06
N PHE A 216 -17.53 15.81 0.24
CA PHE A 216 -18.88 15.67 0.79
C PHE A 216 -19.58 17.01 1.02
N ASP A 217 -18.87 18.13 0.94
CA ASP A 217 -19.35 19.46 1.36
C ASP A 217 -19.48 20.49 0.23
N ASN A 218 -19.70 20.04 -1.01
CA ASN A 218 -19.98 20.77 -2.27
C ASN A 218 -18.94 20.42 -3.34
N GLY A 219 -19.40 20.09 -4.55
CA GLY A 219 -18.63 19.58 -5.69
C GLY A 219 -17.54 20.47 -6.31
N ALA A 220 -16.82 21.24 -5.49
CA ALA A 220 -15.63 22.01 -5.83
C ALA A 220 -14.63 21.88 -4.67
N GLY A 221 -13.94 20.75 -4.60
CA GLY A 221 -12.78 20.60 -3.72
C GLY A 221 -11.69 21.64 -4.06
N PRO A 222 -10.82 22.02 -3.10
CA PRO A 222 -9.86 23.08 -3.30
C PRO A 222 -8.92 22.78 -4.48
N ALA A 223 -8.71 23.79 -5.32
CA ALA A 223 -7.69 23.78 -6.36
C ALA A 223 -6.30 23.77 -5.70
N ILE A 224 -5.84 22.58 -5.32
CA ILE A 224 -4.46 22.36 -4.94
C ILE A 224 -3.65 22.50 -6.23
N ASP A 225 -2.83 23.56 -6.33
CA ASP A 225 -1.94 23.86 -7.47
C ASP A 225 -1.34 22.56 -8.04
N GLN A 226 -1.87 22.14 -9.19
CA GLN A 226 -1.71 20.80 -9.78
C GLN A 226 -0.40 20.63 -10.56
N GLU A 227 0.48 21.62 -10.53
CA GLU A 227 1.77 21.56 -11.19
C GLU A 227 2.85 21.23 -10.15
N ILE A 228 3.33 19.98 -10.20
CA ILE A 228 4.75 19.60 -10.27
C ILE A 228 4.93 18.14 -9.78
N ILE A 229 5.74 17.40 -10.56
CA ILE A 229 6.31 16.04 -10.42
C ILE A 229 5.59 14.89 -11.15
N PHE A 230 5.30 15.07 -12.44
CA PHE A 230 5.32 13.93 -13.37
C PHE A 230 6.72 13.68 -13.96
N SER A 231 7.67 14.61 -13.80
CA SER A 231 9.01 14.51 -14.37
C SER A 231 9.99 13.59 -13.63
N LYS A 232 9.60 13.00 -12.47
CA LYS A 232 10.47 12.07 -11.70
C LYS A 232 9.91 10.67 -11.54
N LEU A 233 8.62 10.45 -11.81
CA LEU A 233 7.99 9.14 -11.82
C LEU A 233 7.72 8.83 -13.29
N ASP A 234 8.70 8.24 -13.98
CA ASP A 234 8.61 7.91 -15.40
C ASP A 234 7.60 6.76 -15.60
N LEU A 235 6.30 7.10 -15.50
CA LEU A 235 5.16 6.19 -15.55
C LEU A 235 4.39 6.42 -16.87
N PRO A 236 4.51 5.50 -17.85
CA PRO A 236 4.01 5.69 -19.22
C PRO A 236 2.50 5.94 -19.36
N TRP A 237 1.71 5.59 -18.35
CA TRP A 237 0.25 5.72 -18.39
C TRP A 237 -0.26 7.08 -17.88
N ILE A 238 0.58 7.87 -17.21
CA ILE A 238 0.21 9.20 -16.72
C ILE A 238 0.44 10.28 -17.78
N SER A 239 1.53 10.18 -18.55
CA SER A 239 1.88 11.16 -19.60
C SER A 239 0.98 11.11 -20.84
N ASN A 240 0.15 10.05 -20.99
CA ASN A 240 -0.59 9.77 -22.23
C ASN A 240 -2.13 9.81 -22.12
N ARG A 241 -2.74 10.19 -20.98
CA ARG A 241 -4.20 10.04 -20.81
C ARG A 241 -4.88 11.25 -20.15
N GLN A 242 -5.62 12.01 -20.97
CA GLN A 242 -6.53 13.10 -20.56
C GLN A 242 -7.73 12.65 -19.70
N SER A 243 -7.94 11.35 -19.44
CA SER A 243 -9.21 10.84 -18.92
C SER A 243 -9.18 10.31 -17.48
N THR A 244 -8.03 10.20 -16.81
CA THR A 244 -7.97 9.76 -15.40
C THR A 244 -7.59 10.95 -14.53
N LYS A 245 -8.50 11.42 -13.66
CA LYS A 245 -8.17 12.49 -12.69
C LYS A 245 -7.26 11.97 -11.59
N VAL A 246 -5.97 11.85 -11.89
CA VAL A 246 -4.91 11.59 -10.91
C VAL A 246 -4.47 12.94 -10.34
N THR A 247 -4.75 13.18 -9.06
CA THR A 247 -4.17 14.34 -8.37
C THR A 247 -2.81 13.95 -7.83
N LEU A 248 -1.78 14.59 -8.35
CA LEU A 248 -0.42 14.50 -7.82
C LEU A 248 -0.27 15.57 -6.73
N VAL A 249 0.24 15.18 -5.56
CA VAL A 249 0.49 16.13 -4.47
C VAL A 249 1.94 16.01 -4.02
N ASN A 250 2.71 17.07 -4.26
CA ASN A 250 4.00 17.27 -3.64
C ASN A 250 3.96 18.51 -2.74
N LYS A 251 3.57 18.33 -1.49
CA LYS A 251 3.89 19.28 -0.41
C LYS A 251 3.49 18.74 0.96
N ILE A 252 4.49 18.45 1.80
CA ILE A 252 4.39 18.67 3.25
C ILE A 252 5.67 19.39 3.68
N ALA A 253 5.65 20.73 3.54
CA ALA A 253 6.56 21.73 4.11
C ALA A 253 6.09 23.10 3.55
N ASN A 254 5.66 24.12 4.28
CA ASN A 254 6.28 24.76 5.45
C ASN A 254 5.27 25.45 6.40
N SER A 255 3.95 25.40 6.14
CA SER A 255 2.97 26.20 6.90
C SER A 255 2.49 25.55 8.21
N THR A 256 2.58 24.22 8.32
CA THR A 256 2.28 23.51 9.58
C THR A 256 3.44 23.60 10.56
N LEU A 257 4.67 23.71 10.07
CA LEU A 257 5.89 23.81 10.88
C LEU A 257 6.02 25.17 11.58
N SER A 258 5.55 26.26 10.95
CA SER A 258 5.49 27.57 11.62
C SER A 258 4.43 27.62 12.73
N LYS A 259 3.30 26.92 12.55
CA LYS A 259 2.26 26.80 13.58
C LYS A 259 2.66 25.87 14.74
N ILE A 260 3.38 24.79 14.46
CA ILE A 260 3.88 23.87 15.49
C ILE A 260 5.06 24.50 16.26
N ASN A 261 5.98 25.19 15.61
CA ASN A 261 7.06 25.91 16.29
C ASN A 261 6.58 27.15 17.08
N ALA A 262 5.39 27.67 16.78
CA ALA A 262 4.74 28.73 17.57
C ALA A 262 3.96 28.19 18.78
N LEU A 263 3.73 26.87 18.85
CA LEU A 263 3.11 26.20 20.00
C LEU A 263 4.15 25.72 21.05
N PHE A 264 5.45 25.81 20.72
CA PHE A 264 6.56 25.42 21.59
C PHE A 264 7.59 26.54 21.79
N LYS A 265 7.16 27.80 21.64
CA LYS A 265 7.84 29.02 22.14
C LYS A 265 6.88 29.77 23.04
#